data_AF-A0A173V290-F1
#
_entry.id   AF-A0A173V290-F1
#
_cell.length_a   1.000
_cell.length_b   1.000
_cell.length_c   1.000
_cell.angle_alpha   90.00
_cell.angle_beta   90.00
_cell.angle_gamma   90.00
#
_symmetry.space_group_name_H-M   'P 1'
#
loop_
_entity.id
_entity.type
_entity.pdbx_description
1 polymer ?
#
loop_
_entity_poly.entity_id
_entity_poly.type
_entity_poly.pdbx_seq_one_letter_code
_entity_poly.pdbx_strand_id
1 'polypeptide(L)'
;MRNENISKENISTKQILQERESVKNISKENRIEFSGKLQKSVLEVQRKYGDILGFPHHVSETHPPMPTADRAAQFTPFAALNGYKEAIEETERIAEEKVEREYE
;
A
#
# COMPACT_ATOMS: atom_id res chain seq x y z
N MET A 1 26.28 -52.12 -12.64
CA MET A 1 25.32 -51.13 -12.08
C MET A 1 26.07 -49.87 -11.72
N ARG A 2 25.42 -48.71 -11.91
CA ARG A 2 25.88 -47.31 -11.72
C ARG A 2 26.33 -46.63 -13.01
N ASN A 3 25.86 -45.45 -13.42
CA ASN A 3 24.70 -44.61 -13.10
C ASN A 3 24.65 -43.58 -14.26
N GLU A 4 23.77 -43.77 -15.24
CA GLU A 4 23.59 -42.84 -16.36
C GLU A 4 22.71 -41.64 -15.96
N ASN A 5 23.19 -40.75 -15.07
CA ASN A 5 22.39 -39.58 -14.63
C ASN A 5 23.10 -38.22 -14.72
N ILE A 6 24.32 -38.13 -15.23
CA ILE A 6 25.13 -36.90 -15.07
C ILE A 6 24.85 -35.81 -16.15
N SER A 7 24.10 -36.10 -17.22
CA SER A 7 23.84 -35.11 -18.29
C SER A 7 22.48 -34.40 -18.22
N LYS A 8 21.48 -35.01 -17.57
CA LYS A 8 20.11 -34.46 -17.53
C LYS A 8 19.91 -33.40 -16.45
N GLU A 9 20.71 -33.45 -15.37
CA GLU A 9 20.68 -32.41 -14.33
C GLU A 9 21.23 -31.06 -14.83
N ASN A 10 22.19 -31.06 -15.76
CA ASN A 10 22.88 -29.84 -16.23
C ASN A 10 22.10 -29.00 -17.26
N ILE A 11 21.12 -29.59 -17.95
CA ILE A 11 20.26 -28.86 -18.90
C ILE A 11 19.09 -28.23 -18.14
N SER A 12 18.52 -28.98 -17.18
CA SER A 12 17.47 -28.51 -16.28
C SER A 12 17.94 -27.32 -15.44
N THR A 13 19.14 -27.38 -14.85
CA THR A 13 19.67 -26.26 -14.05
C THR A 13 19.93 -25.00 -14.88
N LYS A 14 20.40 -25.13 -16.13
CA LYS A 14 20.59 -23.97 -17.04
C LYS A 14 19.26 -23.32 -17.43
N GLN A 15 18.22 -24.11 -17.70
CA GLN A 15 16.89 -23.57 -17.98
C GLN A 15 16.30 -22.87 -16.77
N ILE A 16 16.43 -23.45 -15.57
CA ILE A 16 15.99 -22.83 -14.32
C ILE A 16 16.73 -21.51 -14.04
N LEU A 17 18.05 -21.44 -14.30
CA LEU A 17 18.81 -20.20 -14.14
C LEU A 17 18.38 -19.13 -15.15
N GLN A 18 18.12 -19.52 -16.40
CA GLN A 18 17.65 -18.62 -17.45
C GLN A 18 16.22 -18.11 -17.17
N GLU A 19 15.34 -18.96 -16.64
CA GLU A 19 14.02 -18.56 -16.15
C GLU A 19 14.12 -17.60 -14.96
N ARG A 20 15.00 -17.87 -13.99
CA ARG A 20 15.24 -16.98 -12.83
C ARG A 20 15.78 -15.61 -13.25
N GLU A 21 16.67 -15.56 -14.24
CA GLU A 21 17.17 -14.30 -14.81
C GLU A 21 16.07 -13.55 -15.57
N SER A 22 15.27 -14.26 -16.36
CA SER A 22 14.11 -13.69 -17.07
C SER A 22 13.11 -13.07 -16.09
N VAL A 23 12.74 -13.79 -15.02
CA VAL A 23 11.84 -13.28 -13.96
C VAL A 23 12.44 -12.08 -13.23
N LYS A 24 13.76 -12.10 -12.95
CA LYS A 24 14.45 -10.94 -12.37
C LYS A 24 14.42 -9.73 -13.31
N ASN A 25 14.59 -9.90 -14.61
CA ASN A 25 14.57 -8.81 -15.58
C ASN A 25 13.16 -8.23 -15.74
N ILE A 26 12.12 -9.08 -15.82
CA ILE A 26 10.71 -8.64 -15.82
C ILE A 26 10.40 -7.83 -14.55
N SER A 27 10.87 -8.28 -13.37
CA SER A 27 10.67 -7.53 -12.13
C SER A 27 11.37 -6.17 -12.10
N LYS A 28 12.53 -6.04 -12.76
CA LYS A 28 13.28 -4.79 -12.88
C LYS A 28 12.62 -3.84 -13.89
N GLU A 29 12.22 -4.36 -15.04
CA GLU A 29 11.48 -3.60 -16.06
C GLU A 29 10.17 -3.06 -15.49
N ASN A 30 9.40 -3.89 -14.78
CA ASN A 30 8.19 -3.46 -14.09
C ASN A 30 8.46 -2.38 -13.03
N ARG A 31 9.57 -2.48 -12.27
CA ARG A 31 9.99 -1.41 -11.33
C ARG A 31 10.39 -0.13 -12.05
N ILE A 32 11.07 -0.22 -13.18
CA ILE A 32 11.49 0.94 -13.99
C ILE A 32 10.26 1.61 -14.62
N GLU A 33 9.31 0.84 -15.16
CA GLU A 33 8.05 1.37 -15.68
C GLU A 33 7.18 2.00 -14.59
N PHE A 34 7.06 1.35 -13.42
CA PHE A 34 6.32 1.90 -12.28
C PHE A 34 6.98 3.18 -11.76
N SER A 35 8.31 3.18 -11.64
CA SER A 35 9.13 4.37 -11.34
C SER A 35 8.88 5.48 -12.35
N GLY A 36 8.87 5.19 -13.65
CA GLY A 36 8.62 6.17 -14.71
C GLY A 36 7.20 6.73 -14.67
N LYS A 37 6.19 5.87 -14.41
CA LYS A 37 4.79 6.28 -14.22
C LYS A 37 4.64 7.17 -12.98
N LEU A 38 5.30 6.82 -11.88
CA LEU A 38 5.31 7.60 -10.64
C LEU A 38 6.03 8.95 -10.83
N GLN A 39 7.17 8.98 -11.52
CA GLN A 39 7.88 10.23 -11.85
C GLN A 39 7.03 11.14 -12.73
N LYS A 40 6.30 10.57 -13.71
CA LYS A 40 5.39 11.32 -14.57
C LYS A 40 4.22 11.92 -13.79
N SER A 41 3.59 11.16 -12.89
CA SER A 41 2.49 11.66 -12.07
C SER A 41 2.94 12.71 -11.06
N VAL A 42 4.11 12.52 -10.42
CA VAL A 42 4.71 13.51 -9.53
C VAL A 42 5.00 14.82 -10.29
N LEU A 43 5.57 14.72 -11.50
CA LEU A 43 5.84 15.90 -12.33
C LEU A 43 4.54 16.61 -12.76
N GLU A 44 3.50 15.85 -13.11
CA GLU A 44 2.18 16.41 -13.45
C GLU A 44 1.56 17.17 -12.28
N VAL A 45 1.57 16.56 -11.08
CA VAL A 45 1.08 17.16 -9.84
C VAL A 45 1.86 18.42 -9.50
N GLN A 46 3.20 18.39 -9.62
CA GLN A 46 4.06 19.55 -9.37
C GLN A 46 3.84 20.66 -10.40
N ARG A 47 3.58 20.34 -11.67
CA ARG A 47 3.26 21.37 -12.69
C ARG A 47 1.91 22.02 -12.46
N LYS A 48 0.93 21.28 -11.96
CA LYS A 48 -0.46 21.76 -11.80
C LYS A 48 -0.70 22.48 -10.47
N TYR A 49 -0.05 22.02 -9.41
CA TYR A 49 -0.29 22.47 -8.04
C TYR A 49 1.00 22.81 -7.27
N GLY A 50 2.15 22.89 -7.94
CA GLY A 50 3.45 23.14 -7.29
C GLY A 50 3.51 24.45 -6.50
N ASP A 51 2.68 25.42 -6.87
CA ASP A 51 2.49 26.69 -6.20
C ASP A 51 1.69 26.59 -4.89
N ILE A 52 1.04 25.46 -4.58
CA ILE A 52 0.29 25.22 -3.34
C ILE A 52 0.74 23.99 -2.54
N LEU A 53 1.48 23.06 -3.16
CA LEU A 53 1.82 21.74 -2.59
C LEU A 53 2.70 21.75 -1.33
N GLY A 54 3.26 22.89 -0.93
CA GLY A 54 4.10 23.03 0.26
C GLY A 54 3.56 23.98 1.32
N PHE A 55 2.37 24.54 1.13
CA PHE A 55 1.81 25.49 2.08
C PHE A 55 1.28 24.76 3.33
N PRO A 56 1.46 25.34 4.53
CA PRO A 56 0.85 24.79 5.73
C PRO A 56 -0.66 24.69 5.54
N HIS A 57 -1.25 23.60 6.01
CA HIS A 57 -2.70 23.46 6.02
C HIS A 57 -3.31 24.61 6.81
N HIS A 58 -4.28 25.29 6.20
CA HIS A 58 -5.00 26.35 6.87
C HIS A 58 -5.72 25.82 8.11
N VAL A 59 -5.50 26.48 9.24
CA VAL A 59 -6.27 26.29 10.47
C VAL A 59 -6.94 27.63 10.77
N SER A 60 -8.25 27.61 11.01
CA SER A 60 -8.98 28.83 11.36
C SER A 60 -8.53 29.32 12.73
N GLU A 61 -8.22 30.62 12.82
CA GLU A 61 -7.88 31.28 14.09
C GLU A 61 -9.12 31.47 14.97
N THR A 62 -10.28 31.66 14.35
CA THR A 62 -11.54 31.98 15.04
C THR A 62 -12.36 30.73 15.38
N HIS A 63 -12.32 29.72 14.51
CA HIS A 63 -13.14 28.52 14.63
C HIS A 63 -12.25 27.29 14.83
N PRO A 64 -11.93 26.93 16.08
CA PRO A 64 -11.11 25.76 16.33
C PRO A 64 -11.80 24.49 15.80
N PRO A 65 -11.04 23.51 15.29
CA PRO A 65 -11.59 22.24 14.87
C PRO A 65 -12.33 21.54 16.02
N MET A 66 -13.45 20.89 15.71
CA MET A 66 -14.21 20.11 16.69
C MET A 66 -13.32 18.97 17.26
N PRO A 67 -13.21 18.82 18.59
CA PRO A 67 -12.48 17.72 19.22
C PRO A 67 -12.97 16.35 18.75
N THR A 68 -12.09 15.35 18.73
CA THR A 68 -12.44 13.99 18.28
C THR A 68 -13.58 13.37 19.07
N ALA A 69 -13.63 13.60 20.39
CA ALA A 69 -14.71 13.09 21.25
C ALA A 69 -16.07 13.68 20.87
N ASP A 70 -16.13 14.99 20.60
CA ASP A 70 -17.35 15.67 20.18
C ASP A 70 -17.80 15.21 18.78
N ARG A 71 -16.84 14.90 17.88
CA ARG A 71 -17.14 14.25 16.60
C ARG A 71 -17.76 12.87 16.82
N ALA A 72 -17.25 12.08 17.76
CA ALA A 72 -17.79 10.75 18.08
C ALA A 72 -19.22 10.82 18.67
N ALA A 73 -19.52 11.87 19.44
CA ALA A 73 -20.85 12.08 20.01
C ALA A 73 -21.96 12.24 18.94
N GLN A 74 -21.62 12.65 17.72
CA GLN A 74 -22.58 12.67 16.60
C GLN A 74 -23.15 11.29 16.28
N PHE A 75 -22.41 10.22 16.62
CA PHE A 75 -22.80 8.83 16.41
C PHE A 75 -23.48 8.20 17.64
N THR A 76 -23.65 8.94 18.75
CA THR A 76 -24.35 8.44 19.95
C THR A 76 -25.74 7.85 19.69
N PRO A 77 -26.58 8.38 18.77
CA PRO A 77 -27.89 7.79 18.48
C PRO A 77 -27.84 6.31 18.06
N PHE A 78 -26.74 5.85 17.48
CA PHE A 78 -26.58 4.46 17.03
C PHE A 78 -26.19 3.50 18.16
N ALA A 79 -25.79 4.01 19.33
CA ALA A 79 -25.45 3.19 20.49
C ALA A 79 -26.65 2.40 21.04
N ALA A 80 -27.88 2.83 20.77
CA ALA A 80 -29.09 2.13 21.15
C ALA A 80 -29.40 0.91 20.26
N LEU A 81 -28.72 0.75 19.13
CA LEU A 81 -28.91 -0.38 18.22
C LEU A 81 -28.11 -1.59 18.71
N ASN A 82 -28.78 -2.73 18.85
CA ASN A 82 -28.11 -4.01 19.09
C ASN A 82 -27.21 -4.36 17.89
N GLY A 83 -25.98 -4.85 18.14
CA GLY A 83 -25.05 -5.24 17.08
C GLY A 83 -24.03 -4.15 16.67
N TYR A 84 -24.20 -2.90 17.13
CA TYR A 84 -23.31 -1.79 16.74
C TYR A 84 -21.92 -1.91 17.38
N LYS A 85 -21.84 -2.43 18.59
CA LYS A 85 -20.57 -2.64 19.30
C LYS A 85 -19.69 -3.67 18.56
N GLU A 86 -20.31 -4.77 18.14
CA GLU A 86 -19.67 -5.83 17.38
C GLU A 86 -19.18 -5.33 16.01
N ALA A 87 -19.93 -4.43 15.37
CA ALA A 87 -19.51 -3.79 14.12
C ALA A 87 -18.31 -2.85 14.32
N ILE A 88 -18.24 -2.11 15.43
CA ILE A 88 -17.07 -1.29 15.79
C ILE A 88 -15.85 -2.18 15.99
N GLU A 89 -15.98 -3.23 16.80
CA GLU A 89 -14.88 -4.17 17.10
C GLU A 89 -14.32 -4.83 15.82
N GLU A 90 -15.18 -5.25 14.88
CA GLU A 90 -14.72 -5.80 13.60
C GLU A 90 -14.02 -4.74 12.73
N THR A 91 -14.49 -3.50 12.78
CA THR A 91 -13.87 -2.40 12.03
C THR A 91 -12.48 -2.07 12.60
N GLU A 92 -12.33 -2.07 13.93
CA GLU A 92 -11.04 -1.90 14.61
C GLU A 92 -10.05 -2.99 14.19
N ARG A 93 -10.47 -4.27 14.22
CA ARG A 93 -9.65 -5.40 13.77
C ARG A 93 -9.14 -5.24 12.34
N ILE A 94 -10.03 -4.84 11.41
CA ILE A 94 -9.66 -4.62 10.00
C ILE A 94 -8.71 -3.43 9.86
N ALA A 95 -8.89 -2.38 10.65
CA ALA A 95 -8.03 -1.20 10.62
C ALA A 95 -6.61 -1.53 11.11
N GLU A 96 -6.48 -2.25 12.23
CA GLU A 96 -5.20 -2.73 12.76
C GLU A 96 -4.48 -3.63 11.75
N GLU A 97 -5.18 -4.57 11.12
CA GLU A 97 -4.62 -5.46 10.09
C GLU A 97 -4.13 -4.68 8.85
N LYS A 98 -4.82 -3.58 8.48
CA LYS A 98 -4.39 -2.72 7.37
C LYS A 98 -3.14 -1.92 7.72
N VAL A 99 -3.11 -1.36 8.93
CA VAL A 99 -1.96 -0.59 9.44
C VAL A 99 -0.73 -1.48 9.45
N GLU A 100 -0.81 -2.69 10.03
CA GLU A 100 0.33 -3.63 10.08
C GLU A 100 0.86 -3.96 8.68
N ARG A 101 -0.02 -4.26 7.71
CA ARG A 101 0.36 -4.57 6.33
C ARG A 101 0.94 -3.39 5.54
N GLU A 102 0.68 -2.16 5.97
CA GLU A 102 1.24 -0.96 5.32
C GLU A 102 2.69 -0.70 5.78
N TYR A 103 3.09 -1.27 6.92
CA TYR A 103 4.44 -1.20 7.46
C TYR A 103 5.32 -2.44 7.16
N GLU A 104 4.79 -3.48 6.51
CA GLU A 104 5.53 -4.61 5.92
C GLU A 104 5.94 -4.35 4.46
#